data_AF-A0A520KZ73-F1
#
_entry.id   AF-A0A520KZ73-F1
#
_cell.length_a   1.000
_cell.length_b   1.000
_cell.length_c   1.000
_cell.angle_alpha   90.00
_cell.angle_beta   90.00
_cell.angle_gamma   90.00
#
_symmetry.space_group_name_H-M   'P 1'
#
loop_
_entity.id
_entity.type
_entity.pdbx_description
1 polymer ?
#
loop_
_entity_poly.entity_id
_entity_poly.type
_entity_poly.pdbx_seq_one_letter_code
_entity_poly.pdbx_strand_id
1 'polypeptide(L)'
;MYESIEVVEFFIEIIERMMGREITFNSSLEEMVLSAGRNDLTYVDNRRDIKKMGYDFWEHLRMQFKDDALFKRWLRDNRIDKKFLYSKSEQFPDFLFKVREHEDKLICGSLLELKDSKSGSIASFNSTIPTKQKSLEEINVINGGDLVSRIAKILDGELALAKDYYTFQRRSFYFVRTHKDNPNKIKISIVDGSFFETIPKEHLINQMFLNVLRAQLAKRKIELPPERLKEVEETISCITDQNIIASSQIIEKASVRPRLRIMAEVHPEGNPHISFYPQILEGGFNLIRQASPSVKELKEKVLQKLPEIKIFSIRHKRNGEHVVFQFKPA
;
A
#
# COMPACT_ATOMS: atom_id res chain seq x y z
N MET A 1 8.89 -21.44 -1.25
CA MET A 1 7.48 -20.95 -1.20
C MET A 1 7.48 -19.47 -1.53
N TYR A 2 6.59 -19.05 -2.41
CA TYR A 2 6.63 -17.71 -3.00
C TYR A 2 5.97 -16.68 -2.08
N GLU A 3 6.77 -15.85 -1.42
CA GLU A 3 6.26 -14.67 -0.72
C GLU A 3 5.50 -13.74 -1.69
N SER A 4 4.28 -13.37 -1.32
CA SER A 4 3.39 -12.47 -2.09
C SER A 4 3.07 -12.97 -3.51
N ILE A 5 2.83 -14.27 -3.68
CA ILE A 5 2.50 -14.85 -4.99
C ILE A 5 1.23 -14.26 -5.60
N GLU A 6 0.28 -13.84 -4.77
CA GLU A 6 -0.98 -13.21 -5.18
C GLU A 6 -0.74 -11.92 -5.99
N VAL A 7 0.33 -11.18 -5.69
CA VAL A 7 0.68 -9.97 -6.44
C VAL A 7 1.31 -10.30 -7.79
N VAL A 8 2.01 -11.43 -7.88
CA VAL A 8 2.56 -11.93 -9.15
C VAL A 8 1.44 -12.46 -10.04
N GLU A 9 0.49 -13.19 -9.46
CA GLU A 9 -0.73 -13.65 -10.14
C GLU A 9 -1.53 -12.44 -10.66
N PHE A 10 -1.74 -11.43 -9.81
CA PHE A 10 -2.37 -10.17 -10.18
C PHE A 10 -1.64 -9.43 -11.31
N PHE A 11 -0.30 -9.35 -11.25
CA PHE A 11 0.52 -8.74 -12.29
C PHE A 11 0.38 -9.45 -13.64
N ILE A 12 0.38 -10.79 -13.64
CA ILE A 12 0.19 -11.59 -14.86
C ILE A 12 -1.20 -11.35 -15.43
N GLU A 13 -2.25 -11.40 -14.61
CA GLU A 13 -3.63 -11.19 -15.05
C GLU A 13 -3.83 -9.79 -15.66
N ILE A 14 -3.24 -8.73 -15.09
CA ILE A 14 -3.28 -7.40 -15.72
C ILE A 14 -2.69 -7.44 -17.13
N ILE A 15 -1.54 -8.11 -17.32
CA ILE A 15 -0.89 -8.20 -18.63
C ILE A 15 -1.79 -8.94 -19.61
N GLU A 16 -2.36 -10.07 -19.21
CA GLU A 16 -3.28 -10.85 -20.05
C GLU A 16 -4.50 -10.00 -20.47
N ARG A 17 -5.08 -9.23 -19.55
CA ARG A 17 -6.19 -8.30 -19.82
C ARG A 17 -5.77 -7.14 -20.74
N MET A 18 -4.55 -6.64 -20.60
CA MET A 18 -3.98 -5.62 -21.51
C MET A 18 -3.76 -6.17 -22.92
N MET A 19 -3.26 -7.40 -23.04
CA MET A 19 -3.10 -8.10 -24.33
C MET A 19 -4.46 -8.36 -25.00
N GLY A 20 -5.48 -8.72 -24.20
CA GLY A 20 -6.86 -8.85 -24.62
C GLY A 20 -7.57 -7.51 -24.93
N ARG A 21 -6.90 -6.37 -24.70
CA ARG A 21 -7.44 -5.00 -24.84
C ARG A 21 -8.67 -4.71 -23.97
N GLU A 22 -8.86 -5.46 -22.90
CA GLU A 22 -9.92 -5.24 -21.91
C GLU A 22 -9.62 -4.02 -21.03
N ILE A 23 -8.33 -3.78 -20.77
CA ILE A 23 -7.81 -2.59 -20.09
C ILE A 23 -6.65 -1.99 -20.89
N THR A 24 -6.41 -0.70 -20.71
CA THR A 24 -5.32 0.02 -21.37
C THR A 24 -4.59 0.91 -20.37
N PHE A 25 -3.44 1.48 -20.73
CA PHE A 25 -2.74 2.46 -19.89
C PHE A 25 -3.60 3.67 -19.45
N ASN A 26 -4.69 3.95 -20.18
CA ASN A 26 -5.64 5.02 -19.88
C ASN A 26 -6.78 4.60 -18.94
N SER A 27 -7.01 3.30 -18.74
CA SER A 27 -7.98 2.80 -17.75
C SER A 27 -7.64 3.35 -16.37
N SER A 28 -8.63 3.57 -15.51
CA SER A 28 -8.34 3.99 -14.13
C SER A 28 -7.55 2.89 -13.40
N LEU A 29 -6.76 3.25 -12.39
CA LEU A 29 -6.02 2.23 -11.64
C LEU A 29 -6.99 1.29 -10.91
N GLU A 30 -8.12 1.81 -10.42
CA GLU A 30 -9.19 1.02 -9.83
C GLU A 30 -9.77 0.01 -10.83
N GLU A 31 -10.05 0.43 -12.05
CA GLU A 31 -10.53 -0.47 -13.13
C GLU A 31 -9.53 -1.58 -13.43
N MET A 32 -8.24 -1.25 -13.54
CA MET A 32 -7.18 -2.25 -13.72
C MET A 32 -7.12 -3.25 -12.56
N VAL A 33 -7.28 -2.76 -11.32
CA VAL A 33 -7.26 -3.65 -10.15
C VAL A 33 -8.48 -4.56 -10.12
N LEU A 34 -9.67 -4.02 -10.39
CA LEU A 34 -10.90 -4.80 -10.37
C LEU A 34 -10.99 -5.83 -11.50
N SER A 35 -10.45 -5.52 -12.69
CA SER A 35 -10.48 -6.44 -13.82
C SER A 35 -9.61 -7.67 -13.58
N ALA A 36 -8.50 -7.52 -12.85
CA ALA A 36 -7.55 -8.59 -12.59
C ALA A 36 -7.68 -9.24 -11.19
N GLY A 37 -8.25 -8.55 -10.20
CA GLY A 37 -8.23 -9.00 -8.80
C GLY A 37 -9.59 -9.32 -8.18
N ARG A 38 -10.70 -9.28 -8.93
CA ARG A 38 -12.09 -9.36 -8.41
C ARG A 38 -12.33 -10.41 -7.33
N ASN A 39 -11.80 -11.62 -7.49
CA ASN A 39 -12.11 -12.75 -6.58
C ASN A 39 -11.17 -12.86 -5.37
N ASP A 40 -9.97 -12.30 -5.48
CA ASP A 40 -8.88 -12.44 -4.51
C ASP A 40 -8.65 -11.17 -3.68
N LEU A 41 -9.42 -10.12 -3.93
CA LEU A 41 -9.32 -8.85 -3.24
C LEU A 41 -10.41 -8.67 -2.17
N THR A 42 -9.97 -8.25 -1.00
CA THR A 42 -10.70 -7.45 -0.04
C THR A 42 -10.56 -5.98 -0.42
N TYR A 43 -11.56 -5.42 -1.09
CA TYR A 43 -11.58 -4.00 -1.45
C TYR A 43 -12.02 -3.13 -0.28
N VAL A 44 -11.24 -2.07 0.00
CA VAL A 44 -11.32 -1.34 1.28
C VAL A 44 -11.68 0.13 1.12
N ASP A 45 -11.29 0.81 0.03
CA ASP A 45 -11.71 2.20 -0.20
C ASP A 45 -12.88 2.32 -1.19
N ASN A 46 -13.23 3.54 -1.64
CA ASN A 46 -14.19 3.99 -2.67
C ASN A 46 -15.26 3.02 -3.26
N ARG A 47 -15.88 2.17 -2.42
CA ARG A 47 -16.99 1.24 -2.76
C ARG A 47 -18.16 1.92 -3.47
N ARG A 48 -18.36 3.20 -3.22
CA ARG A 48 -19.39 3.99 -3.89
C ARG A 48 -19.13 4.12 -5.39
N ASP A 49 -17.93 4.53 -5.77
CA ASP A 49 -17.64 4.84 -7.17
C ASP A 49 -17.45 3.56 -7.97
N ILE A 50 -16.88 2.53 -7.35
CA ILE A 50 -16.78 1.20 -7.96
C ILE A 50 -18.18 0.59 -8.22
N LYS A 51 -19.16 0.79 -7.32
CA LYS A 51 -20.55 0.37 -7.60
C LYS A 51 -21.14 1.05 -8.83
N LYS A 52 -20.82 2.33 -9.07
CA LYS A 52 -21.27 3.04 -10.27
C LYS A 52 -20.66 2.46 -11.55
N MET A 53 -19.51 1.80 -11.45
CA MET A 53 -18.86 1.07 -12.55
C MET A 53 -19.43 -0.33 -12.75
N GLY A 54 -20.54 -0.68 -12.09
CA GLY A 54 -21.20 -1.98 -12.23
C GLY A 54 -20.61 -3.09 -11.36
N TYR A 55 -19.68 -2.77 -10.46
CA TYR A 55 -19.07 -3.74 -9.57
C TYR A 55 -19.65 -3.61 -8.17
N ASP A 56 -20.44 -4.61 -7.74
CA ASP A 56 -20.92 -4.68 -6.37
C ASP A 56 -20.00 -5.58 -5.54
N PHE A 57 -19.12 -4.95 -4.77
CA PHE A 57 -18.18 -5.63 -3.88
C PHE A 57 -18.82 -6.67 -2.95
N TRP A 58 -20.08 -6.43 -2.57
CA TRP A 58 -20.81 -7.29 -1.64
C TRP A 58 -21.62 -8.39 -2.34
N GLU A 59 -21.64 -8.42 -3.67
CA GLU A 59 -22.50 -9.31 -4.46
C GLU A 59 -22.33 -10.77 -4.12
N HIS A 60 -21.09 -11.27 -4.12
CA HIS A 60 -20.80 -12.66 -3.82
C HIS A 60 -21.29 -13.07 -2.42
N LEU A 61 -21.08 -12.22 -1.41
CA LEU A 61 -21.59 -12.47 -0.07
C LEU A 61 -23.11 -12.39 -0.01
N ARG A 62 -23.72 -11.40 -0.69
CA ARG A 62 -25.17 -11.22 -0.72
C ARG A 62 -25.88 -12.46 -1.28
N MET A 63 -25.31 -13.10 -2.30
CA MET A 63 -25.84 -14.33 -2.90
C MET A 63 -25.94 -15.51 -1.93
N GLN A 64 -25.25 -15.47 -0.78
CA GLN A 64 -25.31 -16.51 0.25
C GLN A 64 -26.53 -16.36 1.19
N PHE A 65 -27.27 -15.26 1.09
CA PHE A 65 -28.42 -14.97 1.94
C PHE A 65 -29.73 -15.13 1.16
N LYS A 66 -30.79 -15.60 1.86
CA LYS A 66 -32.12 -15.81 1.27
C LYS A 66 -32.76 -14.52 0.75
N ASP A 67 -32.48 -13.39 1.42
CA ASP A 67 -32.95 -12.08 1.03
C ASP A 67 -31.98 -10.97 1.49
N ASP A 68 -32.16 -9.78 0.90
CA ASP A 68 -31.32 -8.61 1.14
C ASP A 68 -31.49 -8.01 2.55
N ALA A 69 -32.61 -8.25 3.23
CA ALA A 69 -32.83 -7.76 4.59
C ALA A 69 -31.98 -8.54 5.60
N LEU A 70 -31.89 -9.86 5.44
CA LEU A 70 -31.00 -10.72 6.22
C LEU A 70 -29.53 -10.35 5.98
N PHE A 71 -29.14 -10.15 4.73
CA PHE A 71 -27.77 -9.72 4.39
C PHE A 71 -27.41 -8.40 5.07
N LYS A 72 -28.28 -7.39 4.97
CA LYS A 72 -28.06 -6.07 5.61
C LYS A 72 -28.03 -6.17 7.13
N ARG A 73 -28.85 -7.03 7.74
CA ARG A 73 -28.83 -7.28 9.18
C ARG A 73 -27.48 -7.91 9.58
N TRP A 74 -27.05 -8.93 8.86
CA TRP A 74 -25.78 -9.61 9.12
C TRP A 74 -24.57 -8.66 9.00
N LEU A 75 -24.56 -7.77 7.99
CA LEU A 75 -23.53 -6.74 7.87
C LEU A 75 -23.51 -5.79 9.07
N ARG A 76 -24.69 -5.33 9.52
CA ARG A 76 -24.82 -4.47 10.70
C ARG A 76 -24.36 -5.17 11.97
N ASP A 77 -24.66 -6.46 12.13
CA ASP A 77 -24.20 -7.27 13.26
C ASP A 77 -22.66 -7.41 13.24
N ASN A 78 -22.05 -7.34 12.05
CA ASN A 78 -20.59 -7.20 11.84
C ASN A 78 -20.11 -5.73 11.82
N ARG A 79 -20.92 -4.79 12.32
CA ARG A 79 -20.68 -3.34 12.44
C ARG A 79 -20.52 -2.61 11.10
N ILE A 80 -20.83 -3.23 9.97
CA ILE A 80 -20.84 -2.59 8.64
C ILE A 80 -22.20 -1.93 8.41
N ASP A 81 -22.34 -0.70 8.91
CA ASP A 81 -23.56 0.07 8.74
C ASP A 81 -23.82 0.49 7.28
N LYS A 82 -25.06 0.89 6.98
CA LYS A 82 -25.48 1.45 5.68
C LYS A 82 -24.58 2.58 5.18
N LYS A 83 -24.03 3.39 6.09
CA LYS A 83 -23.10 4.47 5.75
C LYS A 83 -21.73 3.98 5.24
N PHE A 84 -21.31 2.77 5.60
CA PHE A 84 -20.01 2.19 5.22
C PHE A 84 -20.10 1.23 4.02
N LEU A 85 -21.28 0.66 3.80
CA LEU A 85 -21.58 -0.27 2.71
C LEU A 85 -21.06 0.22 1.34
N TYR A 86 -21.34 1.48 0.99
CA TYR A 86 -20.88 2.14 -0.24
C TYR A 86 -20.37 3.56 0.05
N SER A 87 -19.34 3.66 0.90
CA SER A 87 -18.64 4.91 1.21
C SER A 87 -17.37 5.08 0.40
N LYS A 88 -16.95 6.34 0.23
CA LYS A 88 -15.54 6.67 0.08
C LYS A 88 -14.96 6.83 1.48
N SER A 89 -14.09 5.92 1.88
CA SER A 89 -13.54 5.86 3.24
C SER A 89 -12.27 6.68 3.39
N GLU A 90 -11.52 6.90 2.30
CA GLU A 90 -10.22 7.57 2.28
C GLU A 90 -9.23 6.93 3.29
N GLN A 91 -9.36 5.61 3.45
CA GLN A 91 -8.56 4.79 4.35
C GLN A 91 -7.48 4.06 3.58
N PHE A 92 -6.34 3.85 4.23
CA PHE A 92 -5.28 2.99 3.73
C PHE A 92 -5.54 1.52 4.12
N PRO A 93 -5.26 0.53 3.26
CA PRO A 93 -4.95 0.68 1.83
C PRO A 93 -6.23 0.83 1.00
N ASP A 94 -6.08 1.19 -0.28
CA ASP A 94 -7.19 1.12 -1.25
C ASP A 94 -7.73 -0.31 -1.42
N PHE A 95 -6.81 -1.29 -1.54
CA PHE A 95 -7.10 -2.70 -1.72
C PHE A 95 -6.24 -3.57 -0.79
N LEU A 96 -6.78 -4.71 -0.37
CA LEU A 96 -6.12 -5.75 0.41
C LEU A 96 -6.36 -7.09 -0.30
N PHE A 97 -5.35 -7.92 -0.49
CA PHE A 97 -5.56 -9.29 -0.97
C PHE A 97 -6.06 -10.17 0.17
N LYS A 98 -6.81 -11.24 -0.14
CA LYS A 98 -7.21 -12.24 0.85
C LYS A 98 -5.99 -12.98 1.39
N VAL A 99 -6.04 -13.36 2.66
CA VAL A 99 -5.04 -14.30 3.21
C VAL A 99 -5.34 -15.71 2.70
N ARG A 100 -4.29 -16.53 2.63
CA ARG A 100 -4.39 -17.97 2.36
C ARG A 100 -3.70 -18.71 3.51
N GLU A 101 -4.00 -19.98 3.68
CA GLU A 101 -3.32 -20.84 4.68
C GLU A 101 -2.40 -21.84 3.98
N HIS A 102 -1.22 -22.04 4.55
CA HIS A 102 -0.30 -23.07 4.11
C HIS A 102 0.56 -23.53 5.29
N GLU A 103 0.62 -24.84 5.52
CA GLU A 103 1.35 -25.44 6.66
C GLU A 103 0.99 -24.75 7.99
N ASP A 104 -0.32 -24.59 8.25
CA ASP A 104 -0.90 -23.96 9.45
C ASP A 104 -0.42 -22.53 9.70
N LYS A 105 0.02 -21.82 8.64
CA LYS A 105 0.45 -20.43 8.69
C LYS A 105 -0.32 -19.58 7.69
N LEU A 106 -0.62 -18.36 8.10
CA LEU A 106 -1.14 -17.35 7.19
C LEU A 106 -0.05 -16.94 6.19
N ILE A 107 -0.44 -16.91 4.92
CA ILE A 107 0.35 -16.41 3.80
C ILE A 107 -0.50 -15.44 2.97
N CYS A 108 0.11 -14.79 1.98
CA CYS A 108 -0.55 -13.79 1.13
C CYS A 108 -1.05 -12.57 1.94
N GLY A 109 -2.22 -12.01 1.59
CA GLY A 109 -2.78 -10.88 2.31
C GLY A 109 -2.13 -9.53 2.02
N SER A 110 -1.40 -9.38 0.90
CA SER A 110 -0.68 -8.14 0.59
C SER A 110 -1.60 -6.92 0.52
N LEU A 111 -1.06 -5.75 0.85
CA LEU A 111 -1.73 -4.45 0.78
C LEU A 111 -1.40 -3.80 -0.57
N LEU A 112 -2.36 -3.16 -1.22
CA LEU A 112 -2.15 -2.44 -2.48
C LEU A 112 -2.75 -1.04 -2.40
N GLU A 113 -1.88 -0.04 -2.48
CA GLU A 113 -2.23 1.38 -2.45
C GLU A 113 -2.03 2.00 -3.83
N LEU A 114 -2.99 2.80 -4.29
CA LEU A 114 -2.95 3.47 -5.58
C LEU A 114 -2.22 4.81 -5.49
N LYS A 115 -1.37 5.08 -6.50
CA LYS A 115 -0.64 6.34 -6.64
C LYS A 115 -0.71 6.81 -8.08
N ASP A 116 -1.75 7.60 -8.38
CA ASP A 116 -2.02 8.08 -9.73
C ASP A 116 -1.69 9.58 -9.89
N SER A 117 -0.67 9.89 -10.69
CA SER A 117 -0.12 11.24 -10.84
C SER A 117 -0.17 11.76 -12.27
N LYS A 118 -0.51 13.05 -12.42
CA LYS A 118 -0.43 13.79 -13.69
C LYS A 118 1.01 14.15 -14.08
N SER A 119 1.90 14.25 -13.10
CA SER A 119 3.30 14.62 -13.30
C SER A 119 4.20 13.39 -13.37
N GLY A 120 5.51 13.60 -13.57
CA GLY A 120 6.51 12.54 -13.48
C GLY A 120 6.84 12.10 -12.05
N SER A 121 6.30 12.79 -11.05
CA SER A 121 6.47 12.46 -9.63
C SER A 121 5.39 11.51 -9.14
N ILE A 122 5.71 10.63 -8.20
CA ILE A 122 4.71 9.82 -7.48
C ILE A 122 3.84 10.76 -6.64
N ALA A 123 2.53 10.49 -6.59
CA ALA A 123 1.64 11.13 -5.64
C ALA A 123 2.10 10.89 -4.18
N SER A 124 1.87 11.86 -3.30
CA SER A 124 2.28 11.76 -1.90
C SER A 124 1.58 10.61 -1.15
N PHE A 125 2.27 10.06 -0.15
CA PHE A 125 1.69 9.10 0.79
C PHE A 125 1.01 9.86 1.93
N ASN A 126 -0.26 10.21 1.74
CA ASN A 126 -0.99 11.08 2.66
C ASN A 126 -1.44 10.38 3.95
N SER A 127 -1.59 9.06 3.89
CA SER A 127 -2.18 8.28 4.97
C SER A 127 -1.13 7.61 5.86
N THR A 128 0.04 7.24 5.31
CA THR A 128 1.07 6.50 6.04
C THR A 128 2.45 6.66 5.43
N ILE A 129 3.49 6.49 6.24
CA ILE A 129 4.86 6.23 5.76
C ILE A 129 4.85 4.94 4.92
N PRO A 130 5.47 4.93 3.73
CA PRO A 130 5.60 3.71 2.95
C PRO A 130 6.63 2.77 3.60
N THR A 131 6.20 1.55 3.92
CA THR A 131 7.04 0.50 4.52
C THR A 131 6.82 -0.80 3.78
N LYS A 132 7.74 -1.76 3.91
CA LYS A 132 7.68 -3.09 3.31
C LYS A 132 6.50 -3.89 3.83
N GLN A 133 6.20 -3.80 5.13
CA GLN A 133 5.13 -4.56 5.77
C GLN A 133 4.34 -3.70 6.75
N LYS A 134 3.07 -4.07 6.95
CA LYS A 134 2.17 -3.54 7.98
C LYS A 134 1.21 -4.62 8.45
N SER A 135 0.79 -4.54 9.71
CA SER A 135 -0.27 -5.39 10.28
C SER A 135 -1.64 -4.69 10.25
N LEU A 136 -2.72 -5.44 10.49
CA LEU A 136 -4.06 -4.84 10.61
C LEU A 136 -4.18 -3.96 11.87
N GLU A 137 -3.46 -4.28 12.94
CA GLU A 137 -3.39 -3.44 14.13
C GLU A 137 -2.79 -2.06 13.80
N GLU A 138 -1.67 -2.04 13.09
CA GLU A 138 -1.04 -0.79 12.64
C GLU A 138 -1.97 0.00 11.72
N ILE A 139 -2.63 -0.68 10.77
CA ILE A 139 -3.61 -0.07 9.86
C ILE A 139 -4.77 0.58 10.63
N ASN A 140 -5.28 -0.07 11.68
CA ASN A 140 -6.36 0.49 12.49
C ASN A 140 -5.93 1.79 13.16
N VAL A 141 -4.69 1.85 13.66
CA VAL A 141 -4.14 3.05 14.28
C VAL A 141 -3.90 4.16 13.24
N ILE A 142 -3.36 3.82 12.07
CA ILE A 142 -3.15 4.75 10.94
C ILE A 142 -4.47 5.36 10.49
N ASN A 143 -5.52 4.55 10.34
CA ASN A 143 -6.84 5.05 9.90
C ASN A 143 -7.60 5.74 11.04
N GLY A 144 -7.30 5.41 12.30
CA GLY A 144 -8.05 5.87 13.48
C GLY A 144 -9.39 5.15 13.63
N GLY A 145 -9.48 3.89 13.18
CA GLY A 145 -10.68 3.07 13.21
C GLY A 145 -10.43 1.69 12.57
N ASP A 146 -11.33 0.75 12.82
CA ASP A 146 -11.15 -0.68 12.51
C ASP A 146 -11.90 -1.17 11.25
N LEU A 147 -12.38 -0.25 10.40
CA LEU A 147 -13.22 -0.60 9.25
C LEU A 147 -12.52 -1.58 8.30
N VAL A 148 -11.25 -1.32 7.97
CA VAL A 148 -10.43 -2.21 7.13
C VAL A 148 -10.36 -3.61 7.72
N SER A 149 -10.02 -3.72 9.00
CA SER A 149 -9.94 -5.00 9.72
C SER A 149 -11.27 -5.74 9.76
N ARG A 150 -12.39 -5.03 9.89
CA ARG A 150 -13.72 -5.64 9.90
C ARG A 150 -14.10 -6.21 8.54
N ILE A 151 -13.79 -5.49 7.45
CA ILE A 151 -14.02 -5.99 6.09
C ILE A 151 -13.11 -7.18 5.79
N ALA A 152 -11.82 -7.10 6.15
CA ALA A 152 -10.86 -8.19 5.99
C ALA A 152 -11.34 -9.46 6.72
N LYS A 153 -11.74 -9.34 7.99
CA LYS A 153 -12.28 -10.45 8.78
C LYS A 153 -13.50 -11.11 8.14
N ILE A 154 -14.41 -10.31 7.58
CA ILE A 154 -15.60 -10.82 6.88
C ILE A 154 -15.19 -11.66 5.66
N LEU A 155 -14.22 -11.19 4.87
CA LEU A 155 -13.86 -11.84 3.62
C LEU A 155 -12.89 -13.01 3.76
N ASP A 156 -12.02 -12.96 4.78
CA ASP A 156 -11.09 -14.04 5.08
C ASP A 156 -11.74 -15.16 5.91
N GLY A 157 -12.94 -14.92 6.47
CA GLY A 157 -13.77 -15.95 7.09
C GLY A 157 -13.09 -16.66 8.27
N GLU A 158 -12.99 -17.98 8.20
CA GLU A 158 -12.38 -18.82 9.26
C GLU A 158 -10.90 -18.50 9.49
N LEU A 159 -10.17 -18.06 8.47
CA LEU A 159 -8.76 -17.68 8.60
C LEU A 159 -8.58 -16.47 9.53
N ALA A 160 -9.62 -15.64 9.70
CA ALA A 160 -9.62 -14.53 10.63
C ALA A 160 -9.77 -14.96 12.11
N LEU A 161 -9.93 -16.25 12.39
CA LEU A 161 -9.91 -16.83 13.74
C LEU A 161 -8.49 -17.16 14.21
N ALA A 162 -7.50 -17.16 13.31
CA ALA A 162 -6.11 -17.39 13.67
C ALA A 162 -5.64 -16.36 14.71
N LYS A 163 -4.88 -16.83 15.72
CA LYS A 163 -4.44 -16.02 16.87
C LYS A 163 -3.62 -14.81 16.44
N ASP A 164 -2.85 -14.94 15.38
CA ASP A 164 -1.95 -13.91 14.83
C ASP A 164 -2.56 -13.13 13.66
N TYR A 165 -3.84 -13.31 13.32
CA TYR A 165 -4.44 -12.68 12.13
C TYR A 165 -4.29 -11.15 12.08
N TYR A 166 -4.46 -10.49 13.23
CA TYR A 166 -4.34 -9.03 13.34
C TYR A 166 -2.88 -8.54 13.33
N THR A 167 -1.97 -9.31 13.91
CA THR A 167 -0.53 -9.01 14.00
C THR A 167 0.27 -9.49 12.79
N PHE A 168 -0.33 -10.34 11.95
CA PHE A 168 0.25 -10.88 10.73
C PHE A 168 0.76 -9.77 9.82
N GLN A 169 2.04 -9.86 9.45
CA GLN A 169 2.75 -8.85 8.66
C GLN A 169 2.46 -9.02 7.18
N ARG A 170 1.65 -8.10 6.65
CA ARG A 170 1.23 -8.09 5.25
C ARG A 170 2.20 -7.25 4.45
N ARG A 171 2.72 -7.78 3.33
CA ARG A 171 3.58 -6.99 2.44
C ARG A 171 2.79 -5.84 1.82
N SER A 172 3.39 -4.66 1.76
CA SER A 172 2.78 -3.49 1.12
C SER A 172 3.29 -3.34 -0.30
N PHE A 173 2.38 -3.02 -1.21
CA PHE A 173 2.66 -2.70 -2.59
C PHE A 173 1.98 -1.39 -2.98
N TYR A 174 2.58 -0.71 -3.95
CA TYR A 174 2.11 0.56 -4.45
C TYR A 174 1.90 0.44 -5.96
N PHE A 175 0.65 0.64 -6.40
CA PHE A 175 0.32 0.68 -7.82
C PHE A 175 0.49 2.12 -8.32
N VAL A 176 1.65 2.39 -8.89
CA VAL A 176 2.10 3.73 -9.25
C VAL A 176 1.87 3.97 -10.73
N ARG A 177 1.18 5.05 -11.08
CA ARG A 177 1.14 5.63 -12.43
C ARG A 177 1.62 7.07 -12.41
N THR A 178 2.55 7.38 -13.31
CA THR A 178 3.01 8.75 -13.56
C THR A 178 2.61 9.18 -14.96
N HIS A 179 2.54 10.50 -15.18
CA HIS A 179 2.16 11.09 -16.48
C HIS A 179 0.78 10.63 -16.99
N LYS A 180 -0.19 10.43 -16.10
CA LYS A 180 -1.48 9.79 -16.46
C LYS A 180 -2.25 10.46 -17.60
N ASP A 181 -2.06 11.77 -17.82
CA ASP A 181 -2.72 12.54 -18.87
C ASP A 181 -1.86 12.63 -20.16
N ASN A 182 -0.70 11.95 -20.22
CA ASN A 182 0.21 11.97 -21.38
C ASN A 182 0.53 10.55 -21.86
N PRO A 183 -0.23 10.02 -22.85
CA PRO A 183 -0.12 8.64 -23.33
C PRO A 183 1.29 8.21 -23.74
N ASN A 184 2.11 9.14 -24.22
CA ASN A 184 3.47 8.84 -24.68
C ASN A 184 4.49 8.71 -23.54
N LYS A 185 4.16 9.19 -22.34
CA LYS A 185 5.06 9.20 -21.17
C LYS A 185 4.55 8.39 -20.00
N ILE A 186 3.38 7.76 -20.13
CA ILE A 186 2.82 6.92 -19.06
C ILE A 186 3.81 5.81 -18.71
N LYS A 187 4.02 5.64 -17.40
CA LYS A 187 4.68 4.48 -16.82
C LYS A 187 3.81 3.99 -15.68
N ILE A 188 3.63 2.67 -15.63
CA ILE A 188 2.87 2.03 -14.57
C ILE A 188 3.72 0.95 -13.91
N SER A 189 3.76 0.92 -12.58
CA SER A 189 4.49 -0.11 -11.83
C SER A 189 3.73 -0.54 -10.59
N ILE A 190 3.73 -1.84 -10.30
CA ILE A 190 3.49 -2.37 -8.96
C ILE A 190 4.84 -2.41 -8.25
N VAL A 191 5.00 -1.60 -7.21
CA VAL A 191 6.26 -1.39 -6.51
C VAL A 191 6.17 -1.99 -5.11
N ASP A 192 7.09 -2.91 -4.77
CA ASP A 192 7.24 -3.41 -3.41
C ASP A 192 7.56 -2.26 -2.44
N GLY A 193 6.91 -2.22 -1.29
CA GLY A 193 7.13 -1.20 -0.27
C GLY A 193 8.56 -1.13 0.25
N SER A 194 9.34 -2.21 0.10
CA SER A 194 10.78 -2.17 0.35
C SER A 194 11.50 -1.14 -0.52
N PHE A 195 11.04 -0.82 -1.73
CA PHE A 195 11.67 0.19 -2.58
C PHE A 195 11.74 1.56 -1.88
N PHE A 196 10.73 1.89 -1.09
CA PHE A 196 10.64 3.15 -0.35
C PHE A 196 11.23 3.07 1.06
N GLU A 197 11.18 1.90 1.70
CA GLU A 197 11.73 1.67 3.04
C GLU A 197 13.25 1.46 3.00
N THR A 198 13.98 2.57 2.89
CA THR A 198 15.46 2.55 2.80
C THR A 198 16.16 2.55 4.16
N ILE A 199 15.44 2.94 5.21
CA ILE A 199 15.85 2.92 6.62
C ILE A 199 14.65 2.48 7.47
N PRO A 200 14.87 1.97 8.68
CA PRO A 200 13.78 1.63 9.59
C PRO A 200 12.86 2.82 9.85
N LYS A 201 11.55 2.55 9.90
CA LYS A 201 10.50 3.54 10.15
C LYS A 201 10.76 4.36 11.42
N GLU A 202 11.18 3.71 12.49
CA GLU A 202 11.49 4.31 13.79
C GLU A 202 12.63 5.33 13.66
N HIS A 203 13.66 4.98 12.89
CA HIS A 203 14.78 5.87 12.63
C HIS A 203 14.35 7.09 11.80
N LEU A 204 13.51 6.89 10.78
CA LEU A 204 12.96 7.98 9.97
C LEU A 204 12.16 8.97 10.83
N ILE A 205 11.28 8.48 11.70
CA ILE A 205 10.45 9.30 12.61
C ILE A 205 11.34 10.09 13.57
N ASN A 206 12.31 9.43 14.19
CA ASN A 206 13.29 10.07 15.08
C ASN A 206 14.03 11.22 14.37
N GLN A 207 14.64 10.95 13.21
CA GLN A 207 15.37 11.96 12.46
C GLN A 207 14.48 13.13 12.04
N MET A 208 13.22 12.86 11.68
CA MET A 208 12.25 13.91 11.37
C MET A 208 12.04 14.86 12.56
N PHE A 209 11.79 14.34 13.76
CA PHE A 209 11.59 15.19 14.95
C PHE A 209 12.86 15.94 15.37
N LEU A 210 14.04 15.31 15.28
CA LEU A 210 15.31 15.98 15.53
C LEU A 210 15.55 17.15 14.57
N ASN A 211 15.24 16.96 13.28
CA ASN A 211 15.36 18.02 12.28
C ASN A 211 14.40 19.17 12.56
N VAL A 212 13.17 18.88 13.00
CA VAL A 212 12.21 19.91 13.43
C VAL A 212 12.74 20.69 14.64
N LEU A 213 13.28 20.02 15.66
CA LEU A 213 13.89 20.69 16.82
C LEU A 213 15.02 21.62 16.37
N ARG A 214 16.01 21.10 15.63
CA ARG A 214 17.17 21.86 15.17
C ARG A 214 16.75 23.10 14.36
N ALA A 215 15.77 22.95 13.47
CA ALA A 215 15.23 24.06 12.70
C ALA A 215 14.57 25.12 13.59
N GLN A 216 13.85 24.73 14.65
CA GLN A 216 13.24 25.66 15.61
C GLN A 216 14.30 26.41 16.43
N LEU A 217 15.33 25.71 16.92
CA LEU A 217 16.44 26.32 17.66
C LEU A 217 17.17 27.35 16.79
N ALA A 218 17.50 26.98 15.55
CA ALA A 218 18.12 27.88 14.58
C ALA A 218 17.24 29.10 14.27
N LYS A 219 15.94 28.90 14.01
CA LYS A 219 14.99 29.99 13.72
C LYS A 219 14.84 30.97 14.89
N ARG A 220 14.87 30.46 16.13
CA ARG A 220 14.76 31.29 17.35
C ARG A 220 16.11 31.82 17.84
N LYS A 221 17.22 31.47 17.17
CA LYS A 221 18.60 31.79 17.59
C LYS A 221 18.88 31.38 19.04
N ILE A 222 18.36 30.22 19.44
CA ILE A 222 18.62 29.66 20.77
C ILE A 222 19.88 28.81 20.67
N GLU A 223 20.92 29.23 21.38
CA GLU A 223 22.13 28.44 21.57
C GLU A 223 22.00 27.63 22.86
N LEU A 224 22.22 26.32 22.77
CA LEU A 224 22.28 25.41 23.90
C LEU A 224 23.72 24.95 24.09
N PRO A 225 24.20 24.79 25.34
CA PRO A 225 25.45 24.09 25.60
C PRO A 225 25.43 22.71 24.93
N PRO A 226 26.55 22.24 24.34
CA PRO A 226 26.60 20.97 23.60
C PRO A 226 26.08 19.78 24.39
N GLU A 227 26.39 19.70 25.69
CA GLU A 227 25.93 18.62 26.56
C GLU A 227 24.40 18.62 26.70
N ARG A 228 23.80 19.80 26.90
CA ARG A 228 22.36 19.97 27.03
C ARG A 228 21.63 19.70 25.72
N LEU A 229 22.21 20.10 24.58
CA LEU A 229 21.64 19.77 23.28
C LEU A 229 21.62 18.25 23.08
N LYS A 230 22.70 17.56 23.43
CA LYS A 230 22.81 16.10 23.33
C LYS A 230 21.74 15.39 24.18
N GLU A 231 21.55 15.79 25.43
CA GLU A 231 20.50 15.24 26.31
C GLU A 231 19.08 15.41 25.72
N VAL A 232 18.80 16.59 25.15
CA VAL A 232 17.51 16.86 24.50
C VAL A 232 17.34 16.00 23.25
N GLU A 233 18.37 15.88 22.42
CA GLU A 233 18.33 15.03 21.23
C GLU A 233 18.13 13.55 21.60
N GLU A 234 18.81 13.05 22.63
CA GLU A 234 18.62 11.70 23.17
C GLU A 234 17.19 11.49 23.67
N THR A 235 16.60 12.47 24.37
CA THR A 235 15.21 12.39 24.85
C THR A 235 14.21 12.36 23.69
N ILE A 236 14.39 13.22 22.68
CA ILE A 236 13.51 13.23 21.49
C ILE A 236 13.68 11.95 20.67
N SER A 237 14.86 11.34 20.68
CA SER A 237 15.13 10.10 19.95
C SER A 237 14.24 8.93 20.38
N CYS A 238 13.63 9.00 21.57
CA CYS A 238 12.66 8.03 22.07
C CYS A 238 11.29 8.13 21.37
N ILE A 239 10.98 9.24 20.70
CA ILE A 239 9.71 9.46 19.99
C ILE A 239 9.77 8.72 18.64
N THR A 240 9.46 7.42 18.66
CA THR A 240 9.59 6.53 17.50
C THR A 240 8.31 5.75 17.18
N ASP A 241 7.45 5.53 18.18
CA ASP A 241 6.25 4.73 18.00
C ASP A 241 5.16 5.51 17.26
N GLN A 242 4.95 5.17 15.99
CA GLN A 242 3.92 5.77 15.17
C GLN A 242 2.52 5.57 15.76
N ASN A 243 2.26 4.49 16.50
CA ASN A 243 0.94 4.26 17.08
C ASN A 243 0.62 5.31 18.15
N ILE A 244 1.61 5.64 18.98
CA ILE A 244 1.48 6.70 19.98
C ILE A 244 1.31 8.05 19.28
N ILE A 245 2.19 8.37 18.32
CA ILE A 245 2.18 9.65 17.59
C ILE A 245 0.86 9.87 16.85
N ALA A 246 0.34 8.83 16.19
CA ALA A 246 -0.85 8.89 15.38
C ALA A 246 -2.15 8.75 16.19
N SER A 247 -2.08 8.49 17.49
CA SER A 247 -3.27 8.44 18.35
C SER A 247 -3.79 9.85 18.66
N SER A 248 -5.10 9.97 18.93
CA SER A 248 -5.69 11.24 19.36
C SER A 248 -5.24 11.59 20.78
N GLN A 249 -4.63 12.77 20.94
CA GLN A 249 -4.10 13.25 22.20
C GLN A 249 -5.15 14.02 22.99
N ILE A 250 -5.27 13.74 24.28
CA ILE A 250 -6.10 14.53 25.19
C ILE A 250 -5.20 15.59 25.83
N ILE A 251 -5.51 16.86 25.58
CA ILE A 251 -4.82 17.99 26.17
C ILE A 251 -5.77 18.65 27.15
N GLU A 252 -5.36 18.76 28.42
CA GLU A 252 -6.17 19.40 29.44
C GLU A 252 -6.54 20.83 29.02
N LYS A 253 -7.79 21.23 29.24
CA LYS A 253 -8.35 22.55 28.87
C LYS A 253 -8.44 22.84 27.38
N ALA A 254 -8.04 21.92 26.49
CA ALA A 254 -8.31 22.05 25.07
C ALA A 254 -9.71 21.54 24.72
N SER A 255 -10.47 22.30 23.92
CA SER A 255 -11.74 21.87 23.33
C SER A 255 -11.55 20.94 22.12
N VAL A 256 -10.31 20.64 21.75
CA VAL A 256 -9.92 19.83 20.60
C VAL A 256 -8.93 18.74 21.02
N ARG A 257 -8.96 17.60 20.32
CA ARG A 257 -8.03 16.49 20.50
C ARG A 257 -7.11 16.37 19.29
N PRO A 258 -5.89 16.94 19.32
CA PRO A 258 -5.00 16.89 18.18
C PRO A 258 -4.56 15.46 17.88
N ARG A 259 -4.29 15.20 16.60
CA ARG A 259 -3.78 13.93 16.09
C ARG A 259 -2.73 14.24 15.03
N LEU A 260 -1.54 13.65 15.14
CA LEU A 260 -0.50 13.84 14.14
C LEU A 260 -0.58 12.74 13.08
N ARG A 261 -0.47 13.14 11.81
CA ARG A 261 -0.28 12.20 10.69
C ARG A 261 1.04 12.54 10.02
N ILE A 262 1.82 11.52 9.70
CA ILE A 262 3.07 11.69 8.97
C ILE A 262 2.77 11.43 7.50
N MET A 263 2.85 12.49 6.70
CA MET A 263 2.80 12.41 5.24
C MET A 263 4.22 12.23 4.71
N ALA A 264 4.38 11.38 3.71
CA ALA A 264 5.68 11.16 3.07
C ALA A 264 5.64 11.53 1.58
N GLU A 265 6.70 12.20 1.14
CA GLU A 265 6.96 12.47 -0.27
C GLU A 265 8.18 11.68 -0.73
N VAL A 266 8.17 11.29 -1.99
CA VAL A 266 9.25 10.51 -2.58
C VAL A 266 10.33 11.44 -3.09
N HIS A 267 11.54 11.32 -2.55
CA HIS A 267 12.71 11.92 -3.18
C HIS A 267 12.90 11.39 -4.60
N PRO A 268 13.51 12.16 -5.53
CA PRO A 268 13.71 11.71 -6.92
C PRO A 268 14.27 10.28 -7.03
N GLU A 269 15.27 9.91 -6.24
CA GLU A 269 15.84 8.57 -6.20
C GLU A 269 14.89 7.44 -5.78
N GLY A 270 13.86 7.74 -5.00
CA GLY A 270 12.82 6.78 -4.62
C GLY A 270 11.72 6.66 -5.66
N ASN A 271 11.79 7.39 -6.78
CA ASN A 271 10.81 7.31 -7.85
C ASN A 271 11.34 6.38 -8.98
N PRO A 272 10.74 5.18 -9.20
CA PRO A 272 11.19 4.25 -10.22
C PRO A 272 10.97 4.75 -11.65
N HIS A 273 10.15 5.79 -11.86
CA HIS A 273 9.75 6.25 -13.19
C HIS A 273 10.63 7.37 -13.75
N ILE A 274 11.56 7.92 -12.97
CA ILE A 274 12.42 9.02 -13.40
C ILE A 274 13.74 8.54 -14.03
N SER A 275 14.56 9.48 -14.48
CA SER A 275 15.79 9.25 -15.22
C SER A 275 16.88 8.45 -14.49
N PHE A 276 16.78 8.23 -13.17
CA PHE A 276 17.72 7.35 -12.46
C PHE A 276 17.56 5.86 -12.80
N TYR A 277 16.41 5.47 -13.35
CA TYR A 277 16.11 4.09 -13.74
C TYR A 277 15.66 4.04 -15.22
N PRO A 278 16.55 4.40 -16.16
CA PRO A 278 16.19 4.56 -17.58
C PRO A 278 15.73 3.26 -18.24
N GLN A 279 16.05 2.10 -17.64
CA GLN A 279 15.61 0.79 -18.12
C GLN A 279 14.09 0.61 -17.99
N ILE A 280 13.43 1.32 -17.06
CA ILE A 280 11.97 1.32 -16.92
C ILE A 280 11.38 2.25 -17.97
N LEU A 281 10.85 1.64 -19.03
CA LEU A 281 10.47 2.35 -20.26
C LEU A 281 9.09 3.03 -20.16
N GLU A 282 8.93 4.11 -20.93
CA GLU A 282 7.62 4.69 -21.24
C GLU A 282 6.76 3.65 -22.00
N GLY A 283 5.46 3.64 -21.70
CA GLY A 283 4.52 2.61 -22.16
C GLY A 283 4.78 1.22 -21.55
N GLY A 284 5.53 1.16 -20.45
CA GLY A 284 5.80 -0.09 -19.72
C GLY A 284 4.86 -0.28 -18.53
N PHE A 285 4.45 -1.54 -18.31
CA PHE A 285 3.84 -2.01 -17.08
C PHE A 285 4.81 -2.94 -16.35
N ASN A 286 5.10 -2.63 -15.08
CA ASN A 286 6.22 -3.25 -14.37
C ASN A 286 5.79 -3.85 -13.03
N LEU A 287 6.45 -4.93 -12.62
CA LEU A 287 6.51 -5.38 -11.23
C LEU A 287 7.94 -5.20 -10.72
N ILE A 288 8.11 -4.43 -9.64
CA ILE A 288 9.41 -4.11 -9.05
C ILE A 288 9.50 -4.76 -7.67
N ARG A 289 10.48 -5.66 -7.49
CA ARG A 289 10.68 -6.44 -6.26
C ARG A 289 12.11 -6.30 -5.77
N GLN A 290 12.30 -6.22 -4.45
CA GLN A 290 13.66 -6.31 -3.87
C GLN A 290 14.28 -7.66 -4.21
N ALA A 291 15.54 -7.66 -4.64
CA ALA A 291 16.23 -8.90 -5.00
C ALA A 291 16.35 -9.83 -3.79
N SER A 292 15.91 -11.08 -3.95
CA SER A 292 15.97 -12.14 -2.93
C SER A 292 16.05 -13.51 -3.61
N PRO A 293 16.39 -14.59 -2.87
CA PRO A 293 16.30 -15.95 -3.39
C PRO A 293 14.90 -16.30 -3.90
N SER A 294 13.85 -15.90 -3.18
CA SER A 294 12.45 -16.14 -3.57
C SER A 294 12.08 -15.45 -4.89
N VAL A 295 12.67 -14.30 -5.19
CA VAL A 295 12.46 -13.62 -6.48
C VAL A 295 13.11 -14.37 -7.65
N LYS A 296 14.19 -15.15 -7.41
CA LYS A 296 14.77 -15.98 -8.48
C LYS A 296 13.81 -17.07 -8.92
N GLU A 297 13.19 -17.77 -7.98
CA GLU A 297 12.18 -18.80 -8.27
C GLU A 297 10.97 -18.17 -8.99
N LEU A 298 10.56 -16.95 -8.60
CA LEU A 298 9.46 -16.23 -9.27
C LEU A 298 9.73 -15.96 -10.76
N LYS A 299 11.00 -15.78 -11.16
CA LYS A 299 11.36 -15.53 -12.57
C LYS A 299 10.90 -16.66 -13.47
N GLU A 300 11.10 -17.90 -13.04
CA GLU A 300 10.74 -19.08 -13.82
C GLU A 300 9.22 -19.16 -14.01
N LYS A 301 8.44 -18.97 -12.94
CA LYS A 301 6.97 -18.98 -13.00
C LYS A 301 6.42 -17.88 -13.91
N VAL A 302 6.98 -16.68 -13.85
CA VAL A 302 6.54 -15.57 -14.71
C VAL A 302 6.90 -15.83 -16.17
N LEU A 303 8.13 -16.30 -16.47
CA LEU A 303 8.55 -16.61 -17.84
C LEU A 303 7.74 -17.75 -18.48
N GLN A 304 7.29 -18.73 -17.69
CA GLN A 304 6.42 -19.79 -18.18
C GLN A 304 5.04 -19.27 -18.63
N LYS A 305 4.54 -18.20 -18.02
CA LYS A 305 3.24 -17.60 -18.32
C LYS A 305 3.32 -16.47 -19.33
N LEU A 306 4.40 -15.69 -19.30
CA LEU A 306 4.63 -14.50 -20.13
C LEU A 306 6.04 -14.55 -20.74
N PRO A 307 6.24 -15.34 -21.81
CA PRO A 307 7.56 -15.49 -22.44
C PRO A 307 8.16 -14.18 -22.98
N GLU A 308 7.32 -13.21 -23.37
CA GLU A 308 7.72 -11.92 -23.92
C GLU A 308 8.17 -10.89 -22.87
N ILE A 309 8.09 -11.22 -21.58
CA ILE A 309 8.43 -10.29 -20.51
C ILE A 309 9.93 -10.05 -20.42
N LYS A 310 10.33 -8.78 -20.25
CA LYS A 310 11.74 -8.43 -20.02
C LYS A 310 12.02 -8.42 -18.53
N ILE A 311 13.03 -9.18 -18.11
CA ILE A 311 13.47 -9.24 -16.71
C ILE A 311 14.89 -8.69 -16.61
N PHE A 312 15.09 -7.69 -15.75
CA PHE A 312 16.40 -7.09 -15.50
C PHE A 312 16.51 -6.61 -14.04
N SER A 313 17.72 -6.29 -13.60
CA SER A 313 17.94 -5.67 -12.30
C SER A 313 18.19 -4.17 -12.42
N ILE A 314 17.77 -3.43 -11.40
CA ILE A 314 18.16 -2.04 -11.16
C ILE A 314 18.78 -1.92 -9.77
N ARG A 315 19.74 -1.00 -9.60
CA ARG A 315 20.34 -0.70 -8.30
C ARG A 315 19.74 0.59 -7.75
N HIS A 316 18.93 0.47 -6.71
CA HIS A 316 18.37 1.61 -5.99
C HIS A 316 19.50 2.38 -5.31
N LYS A 317 19.52 3.71 -5.44
CA LYS A 317 20.62 4.55 -4.91
C LYS A 317 20.84 4.40 -3.41
N ARG A 318 19.78 4.08 -2.67
CA ARG A 318 19.78 3.99 -1.20
C ARG A 318 19.41 2.60 -0.67
N ASN A 319 19.05 1.63 -1.53
CA ASN A 319 18.41 0.40 -1.06
C ASN A 319 18.71 -0.84 -1.91
N GLY A 320 19.97 -1.02 -2.29
CA GLY A 320 20.43 -2.27 -2.92
C GLY A 320 19.79 -2.59 -4.27
N GLU A 321 19.78 -3.87 -4.62
CA GLU A 321 19.32 -4.37 -5.91
C GLU A 321 17.82 -4.72 -5.89
N HIS A 322 17.15 -4.39 -7.00
CA HIS A 322 15.76 -4.74 -7.26
C HIS A 322 15.65 -5.41 -8.63
N VAL A 323 14.76 -6.39 -8.74
CA VAL A 323 14.41 -7.06 -9.99
C VAL A 323 13.16 -6.41 -10.55
N VAL A 324 13.19 -6.10 -11.84
CA VAL A 324 12.08 -5.54 -12.60
C VAL A 324 11.60 -6.57 -13.61
N PHE A 325 10.30 -6.83 -13.58
CA PHE A 325 9.58 -7.57 -14.61
C PHE A 325 8.80 -6.55 -15.42
N GLN A 326 9.19 -6.33 -16.67
CA GLN A 326 8.61 -5.30 -17.51
C GLN A 326 7.91 -5.92 -18.71
N PHE A 327 6.61 -5.63 -18.81
CA PHE A 327 5.82 -5.82 -20.01
C PHE A 327 5.70 -4.50 -20.76
N LYS A 328 5.85 -4.55 -22.09
CA LYS A 328 5.61 -3.41 -22.97
C LYS A 328 4.86 -3.94 -24.18
N PRO A 329 3.59 -3.53 -24.40
CA PRO A 329 2.86 -3.87 -25.61
C PRO A 329 3.66 -3.48 -26.86
N ALA A 330 3.55 -4.32 -27.89
CA ALA A 330 4.20 -4.11 -29.19
C ALA A 330 3.71 -2.84 -29.90
#